data_AF-A0A925IGT7-F1
#
_entry.id   AF-A0A925IGT7-F1
#
_cell.length_a   1.000
_cell.length_b   1.000
_cell.length_c   1.000
_cell.angle_alpha   90.00
_cell.angle_beta   90.00
_cell.angle_gamma   90.00
#
_symmetry.space_group_name_H-M   'P 1'
#
loop_
_entity.id
_entity.type
_entity.pdbx_description
1 polymer ?
#
loop_
_entity_poly.entity_id
_entity_poly.type
_entity_poly.pdbx_seq_one_letter_code
_entity_poly.pdbx_strand_id
1 'polypeptide(L)'
;MTGHFLTEVFKPFLTNFSYFNRNNLTLKPFLIFSAFLLSIFAATAQSYNNIEFIENKGQWDDRVQFKGNVSNGVFYIRKGGFTVVQHNPVDFAGVSGFFHGVNADGSSVKATDKYVLRSHAYDVDFLGASPDIKTVADKMIPTYNNYFIGNDQSKWAGDCRIYQAITLKDVYPNIDVRYYTDNEFLKYDIIVRPGGDVSKIGLKYKGIDKLQVKNKELMIKTSVGELKESSPYTYQSSPTGKNEISCKYDVKDNVVRFDVKNYDPAATLVIDPVVIFCSFSGSSVDTWGFTATYGPDGSMYSGGIVFGSGFPVSPGAYQTTFSGGSNSTWDIGIIKLSPNGSNRIYATYIGGAGDEQPHSLVVDPQGNLIIAGRSNSSNYPVLNPGGQVGVGGGFD
;
A
#
# COMPACT_ATOMS: atom_id res chain seq x y z
N MET A 1 -28.02 13.63 19.78
CA MET A 1 -27.79 14.66 18.76
C MET A 1 -27.47 13.98 17.44
N THR A 2 -28.51 13.49 16.77
CA THR A 2 -28.44 12.75 15.50
C THR A 2 -29.73 13.10 14.78
N GLY A 3 -29.63 13.79 13.64
CA GLY A 3 -30.81 14.18 12.86
C GLY A 3 -30.66 15.41 11.96
N HIS A 4 -29.60 16.21 12.08
CA HIS A 4 -29.53 17.50 11.38
C HIS A 4 -28.72 17.55 10.06
N PHE A 5 -27.90 16.55 9.75
CA PHE A 5 -27.04 16.63 8.55
C PHE A 5 -27.72 16.14 7.27
N LEU A 6 -28.56 15.11 7.36
CA LEU A 6 -29.32 14.59 6.20
C LEU A 6 -30.45 15.54 5.76
N THR A 7 -30.93 16.43 6.62
CA THR A 7 -32.06 17.32 6.29
C THR A 7 -31.65 18.61 5.57
N GLU A 8 -30.43 19.12 5.79
CA GLU A 8 -29.94 20.33 5.12
C GLU A 8 -29.53 20.07 3.66
N VAL A 9 -28.95 18.90 3.36
CA VAL A 9 -28.52 18.53 1.99
C VAL A 9 -29.72 18.30 1.07
N PHE A 10 -30.83 17.77 1.59
CA PHE A 10 -32.02 17.44 0.80
C PHE A 10 -33.09 18.54 0.79
N LYS A 11 -32.98 19.58 1.64
CA LYS A 11 -33.93 20.70 1.71
C LYS A 11 -34.17 21.38 0.34
N PRO A 12 -33.15 21.73 -0.46
CA PRO A 12 -33.34 22.36 -1.77
C PRO A 12 -34.04 21.44 -2.79
N PHE A 13 -33.89 20.12 -2.64
CA PHE A 13 -34.54 19.12 -3.49
C PHE A 13 -36.03 18.97 -3.19
N LEU A 14 -36.38 19.00 -1.90
CA LEU A 14 -37.78 18.90 -1.44
C LEU A 14 -38.59 20.16 -1.78
N THR A 15 -38.00 21.36 -1.73
CA THR A 15 -38.66 22.60 -2.18
C THR A 15 -38.95 22.58 -3.67
N ASN A 16 -38.05 22.05 -4.50
CA ASN A 16 -38.29 21.91 -5.94
C ASN A 16 -39.41 20.90 -6.24
N PHE A 17 -39.45 19.75 -5.56
CA PHE A 17 -40.51 18.76 -5.77
C PHE A 17 -41.91 19.28 -5.39
N SER A 18 -42.00 20.01 -4.28
CA SER A 18 -43.26 20.63 -3.82
C SER A 18 -43.76 21.74 -4.74
N TYR A 19 -42.87 22.51 -5.39
CA TYR A 19 -43.23 23.53 -6.38
C TYR A 19 -43.83 22.92 -7.66
N PHE A 20 -43.27 21.80 -8.15
CA PHE A 20 -43.78 21.12 -9.35
C PHE A 20 -45.13 20.44 -9.12
N ASN A 21 -45.32 19.79 -7.97
CA ASN A 21 -46.61 19.18 -7.60
C ASN A 21 -47.72 20.21 -7.39
N ARG A 22 -47.41 21.40 -6.85
CA ARG A 22 -48.42 22.48 -6.68
C ARG A 22 -48.86 23.11 -8.00
N ASN A 23 -48.06 23.03 -9.06
CA ASN A 23 -48.30 23.71 -10.33
C ASN A 23 -48.68 22.76 -11.49
N ASN A 24 -48.92 21.46 -11.23
CA ASN A 24 -49.29 20.44 -12.25
C ASN A 24 -48.34 20.39 -13.46
N LEU A 25 -47.03 20.58 -13.23
CA LEU A 25 -46.02 20.48 -14.28
C LEU A 25 -45.38 19.09 -14.27
N THR A 26 -45.33 18.43 -15.43
CA THR A 26 -44.66 17.12 -15.59
C THR A 26 -43.15 17.31 -15.84
N LEU A 27 -42.31 16.84 -14.91
CA LEU A 27 -40.86 16.80 -15.11
C LEU A 27 -40.53 15.77 -16.20
N LYS A 28 -39.95 16.23 -17.32
CA LYS A 28 -39.50 15.32 -18.38
C LYS A 28 -38.40 14.38 -17.82
N PRO A 29 -38.46 13.07 -18.13
CA PRO A 29 -37.59 12.05 -17.54
C PRO A 29 -36.08 12.29 -17.72
N PHE A 30 -35.70 13.16 -18.67
CA PHE A 30 -34.31 13.53 -18.93
C PHE A 30 -33.65 14.31 -17.76
N LEU A 31 -34.40 15.15 -17.04
CA LEU A 31 -33.85 15.97 -15.93
C LEU A 31 -33.64 15.17 -14.64
N ILE A 32 -34.45 14.13 -14.41
CA ILE A 32 -34.29 13.19 -13.29
C ILE A 32 -33.04 12.32 -13.51
N PHE A 33 -32.78 11.94 -14.77
CA PHE A 33 -31.61 11.14 -15.14
C PHE A 33 -30.30 11.93 -15.00
N SER A 34 -30.29 13.22 -15.37
CA SER A 34 -29.10 14.08 -15.21
C SER A 34 -28.74 14.36 -13.74
N ALA A 35 -29.74 14.51 -12.86
CA ALA A 35 -29.49 14.67 -11.43
C ALA A 35 -28.96 13.39 -10.77
N PHE A 36 -29.43 12.21 -11.22
CA PHE A 36 -28.95 10.92 -10.73
C PHE A 36 -27.53 10.60 -11.24
N LEU A 37 -27.19 11.00 -12.48
CA LEU A 37 -25.84 10.87 -13.02
C LEU A 37 -24.83 11.79 -12.33
N LEU A 38 -25.21 13.02 -11.93
CA LEU A 38 -24.29 13.89 -11.18
C LEU A 38 -24.00 13.37 -9.75
N SER A 39 -24.91 12.63 -9.12
CA SER A 39 -24.65 11.96 -7.84
C SER A 39 -23.79 10.70 -7.96
N ILE A 40 -23.72 10.07 -9.13
CA ILE A 40 -22.83 8.90 -9.37
C ILE A 40 -21.38 9.35 -9.64
N PHE A 41 -21.16 10.62 -10.01
CA PHE A 41 -19.82 11.21 -10.12
C PHE A 41 -19.33 11.92 -8.85
N ALA A 42 -20.12 11.94 -7.78
CA ALA A 42 -19.68 12.38 -6.46
C ALA A 42 -18.87 11.26 -5.78
N ALA A 43 -17.60 11.19 -6.16
CA ALA A 43 -16.50 10.62 -5.39
C ALA A 43 -16.71 9.19 -4.85
N THR A 44 -16.45 8.19 -5.70
CA THR A 44 -15.60 7.08 -5.23
C THR A 44 -14.19 7.63 -5.04
N ALA A 45 -13.98 8.35 -3.93
CA ALA A 45 -12.63 8.47 -3.40
C ALA A 45 -12.25 7.07 -2.91
N GLN A 46 -11.81 6.23 -3.84
CA GLN A 46 -11.07 5.03 -3.50
C GLN A 46 -9.90 5.55 -2.65
N SER A 47 -9.98 5.30 -1.35
CA SER A 47 -8.92 5.65 -0.42
C SER A 47 -7.78 4.70 -0.72
N TYR A 48 -6.99 5.03 -1.75
CA TYR A 48 -5.66 4.50 -1.90
C TYR A 48 -4.92 4.95 -0.65
N ASN A 49 -4.40 4.02 0.14
CA ASN A 49 -3.48 4.36 1.22
C ASN A 49 -2.17 4.82 0.57
N ASN A 50 -2.17 6.05 0.08
CA ASN A 50 -0.98 6.69 -0.46
C ASN A 50 -0.02 6.92 0.71
N ILE A 51 1.26 6.66 0.50
CA ILE A 51 2.27 7.08 1.45
C ILE A 51 2.25 8.61 1.48
N GLU A 52 2.07 9.12 2.69
CA GLU A 52 2.07 10.54 2.99
C GLU A 52 3.46 11.00 3.41
N PHE A 53 3.98 12.04 2.79
CA PHE A 53 5.25 12.67 3.12
C PHE A 53 4.99 13.88 4.00
N ILE A 54 5.37 13.77 5.27
CA ILE A 54 5.23 14.83 6.27
C ILE A 54 6.51 15.65 6.30
N GLU A 55 6.38 16.97 6.18
CA GLU A 55 7.48 17.93 6.25
C GLU A 55 8.19 17.90 7.61
N ASN A 56 9.52 17.97 7.59
CA ASN A 56 10.33 18.20 8.79
C ASN A 56 10.49 19.70 9.07
N LYS A 57 9.95 20.16 10.18
CA LYS A 57 10.10 21.53 10.72
C LYS A 57 11.00 21.58 11.96
N GLY A 58 11.73 20.49 12.24
CA GLY A 58 12.64 20.35 13.39
C GLY A 58 12.27 19.23 14.36
N GLN A 59 11.17 18.51 14.12
CA GLN A 59 10.76 17.40 14.99
C GLN A 59 11.64 16.15 14.84
N TRP A 60 12.44 16.05 13.77
CA TRP A 60 13.37 14.95 13.51
C TRP A 60 14.78 15.48 13.19
N ASP A 61 15.71 14.55 12.96
CA ASP A 61 17.09 14.82 12.52
C ASP A 61 17.14 15.84 11.37
N ASP A 62 18.10 16.77 11.43
CA ASP A 62 18.20 17.93 10.53
C ASP A 62 18.52 17.55 9.07
N ARG A 63 19.02 16.33 8.83
CA ARG A 63 19.23 15.79 7.49
C ARG A 63 17.92 15.42 6.78
N VAL A 64 16.85 15.20 7.54
CA VAL A 64 15.53 14.80 7.02
C VAL A 64 14.78 16.02 6.53
N GLN A 65 14.27 15.95 5.30
CA GLN A 65 13.32 16.94 4.77
C GLN A 65 11.88 16.47 4.88
N PHE A 66 11.63 15.19 4.61
CA PHE A 66 10.30 14.59 4.70
C PHE A 66 10.36 13.18 5.26
N LYS A 67 9.31 12.77 5.98
CA LYS A 67 9.10 11.41 6.47
C LYS A 67 7.87 10.80 5.82
N GLY A 68 8.01 9.62 5.23
CA GLY A 68 6.92 8.76 4.82
C GLY A 68 6.89 7.48 5.66
N ASN A 69 5.71 7.07 6.14
CA ASN A 69 5.55 5.78 6.79
C ASN A 69 5.28 4.71 5.72
N VAL A 70 5.93 3.55 5.85
CA VAL A 70 5.69 2.37 5.00
C VAL A 70 5.27 1.19 5.88
N SER A 71 4.76 0.11 5.27
CA SER A 71 4.06 -0.98 5.97
C SER A 71 4.76 -1.54 7.22
N ASN A 72 6.08 -1.66 7.21
CA ASN A 72 6.89 -2.15 8.33
C ASN A 72 8.14 -1.29 8.56
N GLY A 73 8.02 0.03 8.36
CA GLY A 73 9.17 0.90 8.43
C GLY A 73 8.90 2.36 8.17
N VAL A 74 9.98 3.10 7.94
CA VAL A 74 9.94 4.53 7.66
C VAL A 74 10.89 4.85 6.52
N PHE A 75 10.45 5.72 5.62
CA PHE A 75 11.25 6.28 4.55
C PHE A 75 11.49 7.77 4.81
N TYR A 76 12.76 8.16 4.95
CA TYR A 76 13.13 9.56 5.11
C TYR A 76 13.78 10.09 3.83
N ILE A 77 13.23 11.17 3.29
CA ILE A 77 13.83 11.89 2.16
C ILE A 77 14.82 12.90 2.73
N ARG A 78 16.05 12.89 2.20
CA ARG A 78 17.13 13.81 2.52
C ARG A 78 17.53 14.60 1.27
N LYS A 79 18.19 15.74 1.43
CA LYS A 79 18.60 16.56 0.27
C LYS A 79 19.53 15.81 -0.70
N GLY A 80 20.41 14.95 -0.18
CA GLY A 80 21.39 14.20 -0.97
C GLY A 80 21.13 12.69 -1.05
N GLY A 81 19.90 12.24 -0.80
CA GLY A 81 19.58 10.81 -0.76
C GLY A 81 18.35 10.49 0.06
N PHE A 82 18.28 9.27 0.58
CA PHE A 82 17.20 8.84 1.47
C PHE A 82 17.71 7.86 2.52
N THR A 83 16.93 7.67 3.58
CA THR A 83 17.19 6.71 4.65
C THR A 83 15.98 5.81 4.79
N VAL A 84 16.20 4.50 4.88
CA VAL A 84 15.15 3.51 5.11
C VAL A 84 15.35 2.91 6.49
N VAL A 85 14.30 2.92 7.31
CA VAL A 85 14.22 2.18 8.55
C VAL A 85 13.30 0.99 8.33
N GLN A 86 13.81 -0.21 8.56
CA GLN A 86 13.07 -1.46 8.52
C GLN A 86 12.91 -2.00 9.93
N HIS A 87 11.69 -2.40 10.27
CA HIS A 87 11.41 -3.14 11.50
C HIS A 87 11.41 -4.65 11.21
N ASN A 88 11.87 -5.45 12.16
CA ASN A 88 11.70 -6.89 12.11
C ASN A 88 10.19 -7.19 12.07
N PRO A 89 9.69 -7.95 11.07
CA PRO A 89 8.25 -8.08 10.86
C PRO A 89 7.54 -8.83 11.99
N VAL A 90 8.20 -9.80 12.61
CA VAL A 90 7.63 -10.58 13.74
C VAL A 90 7.52 -9.69 14.96
N ASP A 91 8.58 -8.95 15.29
CA ASP A 91 8.55 -8.00 16.39
C ASP A 91 7.53 -6.87 16.11
N PHE A 92 7.46 -6.36 14.88
CA PHE A 92 6.56 -5.23 14.58
C PHE A 92 5.08 -5.61 14.73
N ALA A 93 4.68 -6.83 14.36
CA ALA A 93 3.32 -7.32 14.52
C ALA A 93 2.87 -7.38 15.99
N GLY A 94 3.79 -7.67 16.92
CA GLY A 94 3.50 -7.77 18.35
C GLY A 94 3.47 -6.43 19.10
N VAL A 95 3.95 -5.34 18.48
CA VAL A 95 4.04 -4.02 19.13
C VAL A 95 2.68 -3.54 19.64
N SER A 96 1.65 -3.62 18.79
CA SER A 96 0.30 -3.16 19.14
C SER A 96 -0.25 -3.94 20.34
N GLY A 97 -0.12 -5.28 20.33
CA GLY A 97 -0.57 -6.15 21.42
C GLY A 97 0.12 -5.80 22.75
N PHE A 98 1.43 -5.57 22.73
CA PHE A 98 2.17 -5.17 23.92
C PHE A 98 1.68 -3.83 24.50
N PHE A 99 1.48 -2.81 23.65
CA PHE A 99 0.93 -1.53 24.11
C PHE A 99 -0.54 -1.61 24.55
N HIS A 100 -1.27 -2.63 24.11
CA HIS A 100 -2.61 -2.97 24.61
C HIS A 100 -2.60 -3.90 25.82
N GLY A 101 -1.43 -4.20 26.40
CA GLY A 101 -1.32 -4.93 27.65
C GLY A 101 -1.21 -6.44 27.50
N VAL A 102 -0.87 -6.96 26.32
CA VAL A 102 -0.74 -8.40 26.05
C VAL A 102 0.68 -8.74 25.57
N ASN A 103 1.37 -9.61 26.31
CA ASN A 103 2.66 -10.16 25.93
C ASN A 103 2.53 -11.16 24.77
N ALA A 104 3.64 -11.48 24.10
CA ALA A 104 3.65 -12.44 22.99
C ALA A 104 3.19 -13.86 23.39
N ASP A 105 3.27 -14.22 24.67
CA ASP A 105 2.78 -15.48 25.23
C ASP A 105 1.30 -15.43 25.68
N GLY A 106 0.61 -14.31 25.44
CA GLY A 106 -0.78 -14.08 25.84
C GLY A 106 -0.97 -13.62 27.29
N SER A 107 0.10 -13.52 28.09
CA SER A 107 0.01 -13.00 29.46
C SER A 107 -0.22 -11.49 29.48
N SER A 108 -0.78 -10.97 30.58
CA SER A 108 -0.92 -9.52 30.75
C SER A 108 0.45 -8.86 30.99
N VAL A 109 0.69 -7.74 30.30
CA VAL A 109 1.91 -6.94 30.42
C VAL A 109 2.00 -6.32 31.82
N LYS A 110 3.14 -6.51 32.46
CA LYS A 110 3.51 -5.90 33.73
C LYS A 110 4.36 -4.66 33.51
N ALA A 111 4.39 -3.76 34.50
CA ALA A 111 5.19 -2.53 34.44
C ALA A 111 6.71 -2.76 34.24
N THR A 112 7.21 -3.95 34.57
CA THR A 112 8.61 -4.35 34.39
C THR A 112 8.91 -4.96 33.03
N ASP A 113 7.88 -5.33 32.27
CA ASP A 113 8.05 -6.04 31.01
C ASP A 113 8.62 -5.08 29.96
N LYS A 114 9.46 -5.63 29.08
CA LYS A 114 10.11 -4.88 28.01
C LYS A 114 9.80 -5.52 26.67
N TYR A 115 9.40 -4.70 25.72
CA TYR A 115 9.28 -5.09 24.33
C TYR A 115 10.54 -4.71 23.56
N VAL A 116 11.09 -5.64 22.79
CA VAL A 116 12.24 -5.38 21.91
C VAL A 116 11.75 -5.39 20.47
N LEU A 117 11.76 -4.22 19.84
CA LEU A 117 11.54 -4.08 18.41
C LEU A 117 12.89 -3.98 17.69
N ARG A 118 13.37 -5.09 17.13
CA ARG A 118 14.60 -5.05 16.32
C ARG A 118 14.33 -4.25 15.06
N SER A 119 15.22 -3.30 14.79
CA SER A 119 15.12 -2.42 13.62
C SER A 119 16.49 -2.24 12.99
N HIS A 120 16.52 -1.97 11.70
CA HIS A 120 17.74 -1.70 10.96
C HIS A 120 17.51 -0.46 10.08
N ALA A 121 18.44 0.48 10.13
CA ALA A 121 18.41 1.67 9.27
C ALA A 121 19.58 1.62 8.29
N TYR A 122 19.33 1.96 7.03
CA TYR A 122 20.37 2.11 6.03
C TYR A 122 20.17 3.39 5.21
N ASP A 123 21.28 3.97 4.77
CA ASP A 123 21.31 5.21 3.99
C ASP A 123 21.60 4.89 2.53
N VAL A 124 20.94 5.61 1.63
CA VAL A 124 21.26 5.66 0.20
C VAL A 124 21.62 7.09 -0.16
N ASP A 125 22.90 7.32 -0.47
CA ASP A 125 23.42 8.65 -0.84
C ASP A 125 23.61 8.76 -2.35
N PHE A 126 23.19 9.89 -2.93
CA PHE A 126 23.46 10.25 -4.32
C PHE A 126 24.91 10.73 -4.46
N LEU A 127 25.75 9.91 -5.08
CA LEU A 127 27.18 10.17 -5.21
C LEU A 127 27.47 11.32 -6.18
N GLY A 128 28.08 12.40 -5.66
CA GLY A 128 28.39 13.58 -6.48
C GLY A 128 27.16 14.44 -6.78
N ALA A 129 26.10 14.30 -5.99
CA ALA A 129 24.91 15.13 -6.08
C ALA A 129 25.23 16.62 -5.88
N SER A 130 24.43 17.46 -6.54
CA SER A 130 24.56 18.91 -6.48
C SER A 130 24.34 19.44 -5.05
N PRO A 131 25.14 20.41 -4.56
CA PRO A 131 24.85 21.09 -3.31
C PRO A 131 23.58 21.96 -3.38
N ASP A 132 23.15 22.32 -4.59
CA ASP A 132 22.07 23.29 -4.86
C ASP A 132 20.72 22.63 -5.18
N ILE A 133 20.54 21.35 -4.78
CA ILE A 133 19.28 20.62 -4.97
C ILE A 133 18.09 21.42 -4.45
N LYS A 134 17.05 21.49 -5.27
CA LYS A 134 15.80 22.17 -4.93
C LYS A 134 14.70 21.15 -4.68
N THR A 135 14.12 21.19 -3.49
CA THR A 135 13.03 20.29 -3.14
C THR A 135 11.68 20.93 -3.45
N VAL A 136 10.86 20.21 -4.21
CA VAL A 136 9.51 20.62 -4.58
C VAL A 136 8.53 19.59 -4.04
N ALA A 137 7.69 20.00 -3.10
CA ALA A 137 6.61 19.17 -2.58
C ALA A 137 5.34 19.40 -3.40
N ASP A 138 4.63 18.33 -3.75
CA ASP A 138 3.48 18.34 -4.65
C ASP A 138 2.32 17.54 -4.05
N LYS A 139 1.10 17.80 -4.53
CA LYS A 139 -0.14 17.17 -4.04
C LYS A 139 -0.29 17.30 -2.51
N MET A 140 -0.28 18.55 -2.03
CA MET A 140 -0.51 18.85 -0.62
C MET A 140 -1.90 18.39 -0.19
N ILE A 141 -1.99 17.74 0.96
CA ILE A 141 -3.25 17.34 1.59
C ILE A 141 -3.72 18.50 2.49
N PRO A 142 -5.04 18.79 2.58
CA PRO A 142 -5.54 19.91 3.40
C PRO A 142 -5.28 19.77 4.91
N THR A 143 -5.12 18.54 5.40
CA THR A 143 -4.81 18.24 6.80
C THR A 143 -3.32 18.43 7.11
N TYR A 144 -3.01 18.45 8.40
CA TYR A 144 -1.64 18.65 8.90
C TYR A 144 -1.45 17.91 10.22
N ASN A 145 -0.19 17.69 10.57
CA ASN A 145 0.19 17.05 11.83
C ASN A 145 0.84 18.06 12.79
N ASN A 146 0.61 17.87 14.09
CA ASN A 146 1.34 18.55 15.15
C ASN A 146 2.12 17.51 15.94
N TYR A 147 3.39 17.79 16.21
CA TYR A 147 4.29 16.91 16.94
C TYR A 147 4.69 17.57 18.25
N PHE A 148 4.44 16.88 19.36
CA PHE A 148 4.87 17.25 20.71
C PHE A 148 5.71 16.10 21.26
N ILE A 149 6.96 15.99 20.81
CA ILE A 149 7.81 14.83 21.08
C ILE A 149 8.59 15.03 22.38
N GLY A 150 8.20 14.30 23.42
CA GLY A 150 8.84 14.36 24.73
C GLY A 150 8.72 15.75 25.40
N ASN A 151 9.59 16.00 26.38
CA ASN A 151 9.63 17.26 27.12
C ASN A 151 10.56 18.32 26.50
N ASP A 152 11.22 18.00 25.38
CA ASP A 152 12.10 18.90 24.65
C ASP A 152 11.29 19.72 23.63
N GLN A 153 11.00 20.97 23.98
CA GLN A 153 10.23 21.88 23.12
C GLN A 153 10.89 22.18 21.77
N SER A 154 12.22 22.00 21.63
CA SER A 154 12.89 22.19 20.34
C SER A 154 12.47 21.14 19.31
N LYS A 155 11.92 20.01 19.76
CA LYS A 155 11.38 18.93 18.92
C LYS A 155 9.88 19.04 18.69
N TRP A 156 9.26 20.10 19.21
CA TRP A 156 7.85 20.36 18.97
C TRP A 156 7.68 21.12 17.67
N ALA A 157 6.74 20.69 16.84
CA ALA A 157 6.47 21.30 15.55
C ALA A 157 4.97 21.31 15.27
N GLY A 158 4.40 22.50 15.10
CA GLY A 158 3.01 22.69 14.68
C GLY A 158 2.89 22.85 13.16
N ASP A 159 1.70 22.59 12.62
CA ASP A 159 1.36 22.78 11.20
C ASP A 159 2.35 22.10 10.24
N CYS A 160 2.75 20.87 10.54
CA CYS A 160 3.61 20.08 9.63
C CYS A 160 2.75 19.63 8.44
N ARG A 161 3.07 20.15 7.26
CA ARG A 161 2.30 19.89 6.03
C ARG A 161 2.56 18.49 5.51
N ILE A 162 1.56 17.97 4.80
CA ILE A 162 1.52 16.60 4.29
C ILE A 162 1.39 16.65 2.76
N TYR A 163 2.18 15.85 2.07
CA TYR A 163 2.28 15.81 0.60
C TYR A 163 2.23 14.38 0.10
N GLN A 164 1.78 14.17 -1.14
CA GLN A 164 1.76 12.82 -1.75
C GLN A 164 2.88 12.58 -2.76
N ALA A 165 3.68 13.61 -3.08
CA ALA A 165 4.86 13.47 -3.90
C ALA A 165 5.92 14.52 -3.55
N ILE A 166 7.18 14.14 -3.61
CA ILE A 166 8.33 15.02 -3.37
C ILE A 166 9.29 14.87 -4.55
N THR A 167 9.71 15.99 -5.16
CA THR A 167 10.69 16.02 -6.25
C THR A 167 11.93 16.76 -5.80
N LEU A 168 13.07 16.07 -5.81
CA LEU A 168 14.40 16.68 -5.70
C LEU A 168 14.83 17.07 -7.10
N LYS A 169 14.89 18.37 -7.38
CA LYS A 169 15.32 18.91 -8.67
C LYS A 169 16.81 19.12 -8.73
N ASP A 170 17.36 18.84 -9.91
CA ASP A 170 18.77 19.01 -10.24
C ASP A 170 19.69 18.31 -9.23
N VAL A 171 19.33 17.06 -8.87
CA VAL A 171 20.19 16.13 -8.10
C VAL A 171 21.52 15.96 -8.80
N TYR A 172 21.48 15.83 -10.12
CA TYR A 172 22.59 16.10 -11.03
C TYR A 172 22.12 17.13 -12.06
N PRO A 173 23.02 17.78 -12.82
CA PRO A 173 22.60 18.67 -13.91
C PRO A 173 21.60 17.97 -14.84
N ASN A 174 20.40 18.54 -14.98
CA ASN A 174 19.29 18.00 -15.79
C ASN A 174 18.73 16.64 -15.29
N ILE A 175 18.96 16.25 -14.04
CA ILE A 175 18.44 15.00 -13.48
C ILE A 175 17.70 15.29 -12.16
N ASP A 176 16.43 14.93 -12.12
CA ASP A 176 15.60 14.99 -10.91
C ASP A 176 15.40 13.60 -10.32
N VAL A 177 15.07 13.54 -9.03
CA VAL A 177 14.55 12.34 -8.37
C VAL A 177 13.19 12.64 -7.78
N ARG A 178 12.17 11.87 -8.14
CA ARG A 178 10.79 12.08 -7.69
C ARG A 178 10.28 10.89 -6.91
N TYR A 179 9.91 11.11 -5.65
CA TYR A 179 9.26 10.13 -4.78
C TYR A 179 7.76 10.31 -4.82
N TYR A 180 7.02 9.20 -4.95
CA TYR A 180 5.56 9.19 -4.96
C TYR A 180 5.01 7.80 -4.62
N THR A 181 3.70 7.69 -4.49
CA THR A 181 3.01 6.41 -4.33
C THR A 181 2.33 5.98 -5.62
N ASP A 182 2.45 4.69 -5.93
CA ASP A 182 1.73 4.02 -7.02
C ASP A 182 1.25 2.68 -6.49
N ASN A 183 -0.06 2.42 -6.54
CA ASN A 183 -0.64 1.18 -6.04
C ASN A 183 -0.18 0.83 -4.60
N GLU A 184 -0.16 1.83 -3.71
CA GLU A 184 0.27 1.71 -2.29
C GLU A 184 1.77 1.43 -2.08
N PHE A 185 2.57 1.30 -3.14
CA PHE A 185 4.03 1.17 -3.02
C PHE A 185 4.73 2.50 -3.15
N LEU A 186 5.79 2.66 -2.36
CA LEU A 186 6.75 3.71 -2.55
C LEU A 186 7.48 3.50 -3.88
N LYS A 187 7.45 4.52 -4.74
CA LYS A 187 8.25 4.57 -5.96
C LYS A 187 9.14 5.79 -5.97
N TYR A 188 10.24 5.67 -6.68
CA TYR A 188 11.03 6.82 -7.06
C TYR A 188 11.40 6.76 -8.54
N ASP A 189 11.21 7.86 -9.24
CA ASP A 189 11.66 8.03 -10.62
C ASP A 189 12.96 8.82 -10.62
N ILE A 190 13.95 8.37 -11.40
CA ILE A 190 15.06 9.23 -11.82
C ILE A 190 14.73 9.79 -13.20
N ILE A 191 14.48 11.10 -13.25
CA ILE A 191 14.00 11.80 -14.44
C ILE A 191 15.18 12.53 -15.07
N VAL A 192 15.70 11.98 -16.15
CA VAL A 192 16.82 12.53 -16.91
C VAL A 192 16.25 13.39 -18.03
N ARG A 193 16.25 14.71 -17.84
CA ARG A 193 15.88 15.68 -18.89
C ARG A 193 16.91 15.68 -20.02
N PRO A 194 16.56 16.20 -21.21
CA PRO A 194 17.51 16.36 -22.30
C PRO A 194 18.82 17.01 -21.85
N GLY A 195 19.95 16.39 -22.21
CA GLY A 195 21.29 16.80 -21.79
C GLY A 195 21.73 16.36 -20.39
N GLY A 196 20.95 15.54 -19.68
CA GLY A 196 21.38 14.88 -18.44
C GLY A 196 22.31 13.70 -18.70
N ASP A 197 23.34 13.54 -17.86
CA ASP A 197 24.34 12.47 -17.98
C ASP A 197 24.01 11.32 -17.03
N VAL A 198 23.44 10.24 -17.58
CA VAL A 198 23.07 9.02 -16.85
C VAL A 198 24.27 8.40 -16.12
N SER A 199 25.50 8.54 -16.65
CA SER A 199 26.71 7.95 -16.05
C SER A 199 27.08 8.56 -14.70
N LYS A 200 26.54 9.76 -14.38
CA LYS A 200 26.72 10.42 -13.08
C LYS A 200 25.85 9.82 -11.99
N ILE A 201 24.78 9.11 -12.35
CA ILE A 201 23.84 8.56 -11.38
C ILE A 201 24.51 7.41 -10.63
N GLY A 202 24.81 7.62 -9.35
CA GLY A 202 25.31 6.60 -8.44
C GLY A 202 24.60 6.63 -7.11
N LEU A 203 24.01 5.50 -6.71
CA LEU A 203 23.33 5.34 -5.41
C LEU A 203 24.22 4.53 -4.48
N LYS A 204 24.81 5.17 -3.46
CA LYS A 204 25.68 4.50 -2.48
C LYS A 204 24.86 4.04 -1.28
N TYR A 205 24.78 2.73 -1.09
CA TYR A 205 24.15 2.12 0.07
C TYR A 205 25.15 1.99 1.22
N LYS A 206 24.74 2.40 2.42
CA LYS A 206 25.52 2.35 3.67
C LYS A 206 24.67 1.74 4.78
N GLY A 207 25.29 0.94 5.65
CA GLY A 207 24.62 0.29 6.78
C GLY A 207 24.05 -1.10 6.47
N ILE A 208 24.00 -1.51 5.21
CA ILE A 208 23.50 -2.82 4.77
C ILE A 208 24.53 -3.95 4.95
N ASP A 209 24.05 -5.19 5.09
CA ASP A 209 24.89 -6.39 5.20
C ASP A 209 25.38 -6.87 3.83
N LYS A 210 24.54 -6.74 2.80
CA LYS A 210 24.86 -7.16 1.43
C LYS A 210 24.02 -6.43 0.38
N LEU A 211 24.64 -6.09 -0.76
CA LEU A 211 23.98 -5.61 -1.96
C LEU A 211 24.34 -6.49 -3.16
N GLN A 212 23.36 -6.96 -3.92
CA GLN A 212 23.62 -7.75 -5.12
C GLN A 212 22.45 -7.70 -6.10
N VAL A 213 22.72 -7.99 -7.37
CA VAL A 213 21.67 -8.23 -8.37
C VAL A 213 21.38 -9.73 -8.43
N LYS A 214 20.11 -10.13 -8.34
CA LYS A 214 19.67 -11.52 -8.52
C LYS A 214 18.39 -11.51 -9.35
N ASN A 215 18.32 -12.33 -10.40
CA ASN A 215 17.13 -12.40 -11.29
C ASN A 215 16.66 -11.03 -11.83
N LYS A 216 17.61 -10.12 -12.12
CA LYS A 216 17.37 -8.71 -12.54
C LYS A 216 16.84 -7.78 -11.43
N GLU A 217 16.60 -8.29 -10.23
CA GLU A 217 16.19 -7.51 -9.05
C GLU A 217 17.41 -7.08 -8.23
N LEU A 218 17.32 -5.92 -7.57
CA LEU A 218 18.30 -5.47 -6.60
C LEU A 218 17.92 -6.03 -5.22
N MET A 219 18.82 -6.81 -4.63
CA MET A 219 18.63 -7.46 -3.33
C MET A 219 19.42 -6.70 -2.26
N ILE A 220 18.74 -6.24 -1.22
CA ILE A 220 19.32 -5.47 -0.12
C ILE A 220 19.14 -6.27 1.16
N LYS A 221 20.23 -6.83 1.70
CA LYS A 221 20.21 -7.60 2.94
C LYS A 221 20.49 -6.70 4.14
N THR A 222 19.69 -6.85 5.19
CA THR A 222 19.84 -6.19 6.49
C THR A 222 19.83 -7.23 7.61
N SER A 223 20.08 -6.78 8.83
CA SER A 223 20.02 -7.63 10.02
C SER A 223 18.59 -8.05 10.42
N VAL A 224 17.55 -7.47 9.80
CA VAL A 224 16.14 -7.73 10.13
C VAL A 224 15.33 -8.23 8.93
N GLY A 225 15.95 -8.45 7.78
CA GLY A 225 15.29 -8.98 6.60
C GLY A 225 16.06 -8.75 5.30
N GLU A 226 15.40 -9.05 4.19
CA GLU A 226 15.89 -8.73 2.84
C GLU A 226 14.82 -7.87 2.14
N LEU A 227 15.24 -6.75 1.56
CA LEU A 227 14.41 -5.91 0.69
C LEU A 227 14.76 -6.17 -0.76
N LYS A 228 13.79 -5.90 -1.65
CA LYS A 228 13.96 -6.09 -3.09
C LYS A 228 13.54 -4.83 -3.82
N GLU A 229 14.31 -4.43 -4.82
CA GLU A 229 13.84 -3.50 -5.85
C GLU A 229 13.71 -4.26 -7.17
N SER A 230 12.57 -4.11 -7.85
CA SER A 230 12.34 -4.70 -9.17
C SER A 230 13.36 -4.20 -10.17
N SER A 231 13.54 -4.93 -11.28
CA SER A 231 14.29 -4.40 -12.42
C SER A 231 13.72 -3.02 -12.84
N PRO A 232 14.56 -2.02 -13.16
CA PRO A 232 14.07 -0.69 -13.48
C PRO A 232 13.18 -0.70 -14.71
N TYR A 233 11.95 -0.23 -14.59
CA TYR A 233 11.11 0.06 -15.75
C TYR A 233 11.59 1.39 -16.33
N THR A 234 12.29 1.35 -17.45
CA THR A 234 12.91 2.54 -18.04
C THR A 234 12.23 2.87 -19.36
N TYR A 235 11.90 4.14 -19.59
CA TYR A 235 11.19 4.53 -20.81
C TYR A 235 11.46 5.97 -21.23
N GLN A 236 11.19 6.25 -22.50
CA GLN A 236 11.07 7.60 -23.05
C GLN A 236 9.65 7.82 -23.57
N SER A 237 9.08 8.99 -23.30
CA SER A 237 7.78 9.37 -23.86
C SER A 237 7.91 9.61 -25.37
N SER A 238 6.98 9.04 -26.13
CA SER A 238 6.82 9.25 -27.57
C SER A 238 5.38 9.68 -27.88
N PRO A 239 5.09 10.21 -29.07
CA PRO A 239 3.73 10.54 -29.50
C PRO A 239 2.76 9.34 -29.47
N THR A 240 3.28 8.10 -29.51
CA THR A 240 2.51 6.86 -29.52
C THR A 240 2.44 6.16 -28.16
N GLY A 241 3.03 6.74 -27.10
CA GLY A 241 2.99 6.20 -25.74
C GLY A 241 4.35 6.22 -25.06
N LYS A 242 4.64 5.19 -24.24
CA LYS A 242 5.96 4.99 -23.62
C LYS A 242 6.75 3.99 -24.46
N ASN A 243 7.93 4.38 -24.93
CA ASN A 243 8.88 3.46 -25.52
C ASN A 243 9.79 2.92 -24.42
N GLU A 244 9.74 1.61 -24.17
CA GLU A 244 10.56 0.97 -23.15
C GLU A 244 12.03 0.90 -23.59
N ILE A 245 12.92 1.27 -22.68
CA ILE A 245 14.37 1.29 -22.89
C ILE A 245 14.99 0.24 -21.98
N SER A 246 15.92 -0.54 -22.52
CA SER A 246 16.60 -1.56 -21.73
C SER A 246 17.51 -0.90 -20.68
N CYS A 247 17.28 -1.24 -19.41
CA CYS A 247 18.09 -0.82 -18.27
C CYS A 247 18.38 -2.01 -17.36
N LYS A 248 19.59 -2.05 -16.79
CA LYS A 248 19.99 -3.03 -15.78
C LYS A 248 20.72 -2.35 -14.64
N TYR A 249 20.59 -2.89 -13.45
CA TYR A 249 21.46 -2.53 -12.34
C TYR A 249 22.90 -2.97 -12.61
N ASP A 250 23.84 -2.06 -12.41
CA ASP A 250 25.27 -2.36 -12.29
C ASP A 250 25.69 -2.05 -10.85
N VAL A 251 26.09 -3.08 -10.10
CA VAL A 251 26.36 -2.99 -8.67
C VAL A 251 27.83 -3.29 -8.41
N LYS A 252 28.54 -2.31 -7.87
CA LYS A 252 29.94 -2.44 -7.46
C LYS A 252 30.21 -1.64 -6.19
N ASP A 253 30.87 -2.25 -5.21
CA ASP A 253 31.26 -1.60 -3.95
C ASP A 253 30.09 -0.92 -3.23
N ASN A 254 28.92 -1.58 -3.15
CA ASN A 254 27.66 -1.02 -2.63
C ASN A 254 27.18 0.26 -3.33
N VAL A 255 27.62 0.49 -4.57
CA VAL A 255 27.12 1.55 -5.44
C VAL A 255 26.28 0.92 -6.54
N VAL A 256 25.03 1.34 -6.64
CA VAL A 256 24.14 1.02 -7.75
C VAL A 256 24.27 2.08 -8.82
N ARG A 257 24.53 1.65 -10.04
CA ARG A 257 24.45 2.44 -11.27
C ARG A 257 23.45 1.79 -12.23
N PHE A 258 23.10 2.52 -13.27
CA PHE A 258 22.12 2.10 -14.27
C PHE A 258 22.81 1.95 -15.63
N ASP A 259 22.92 0.73 -16.12
CA ASP A 259 23.37 0.46 -17.49
C ASP A 259 22.18 0.60 -18.45
N VAL A 260 22.03 1.79 -19.02
CA VAL A 260 20.96 2.13 -19.97
C VAL A 260 21.49 2.06 -21.40
N LYS A 261 20.78 1.35 -22.28
CA LYS A 261 21.17 1.20 -23.70
C LYS A 261 20.17 1.86 -24.64
N ASN A 262 20.68 2.40 -25.76
CA ASN A 262 19.89 2.82 -26.93
C ASN A 262 18.78 3.85 -26.63
N TYR A 263 19.01 4.79 -25.72
CA TYR A 263 18.09 5.92 -25.49
C TYR A 263 18.49 7.15 -26.31
N ASP A 264 17.53 8.02 -26.60
CA ASP A 264 17.76 9.31 -27.26
C ASP A 264 18.11 10.41 -26.22
N PRO A 265 19.33 10.97 -26.19
CA PRO A 265 19.71 12.01 -25.23
C PRO A 265 18.93 13.33 -25.37
N ALA A 266 18.21 13.54 -26.48
CA ALA A 266 17.37 14.71 -26.72
C ALA A 266 15.96 14.58 -26.14
N ALA A 267 15.57 13.39 -25.66
CA ALA A 267 14.28 13.13 -25.05
C ALA A 267 14.42 12.78 -23.56
N THR A 268 13.40 13.11 -22.76
CA THR A 268 13.38 12.78 -21.33
C THR A 268 13.36 11.26 -21.15
N LEU A 269 14.32 10.74 -20.40
CA LEU A 269 14.41 9.35 -19.97
C LEU A 269 13.96 9.25 -18.51
N VAL A 270 13.02 8.35 -18.24
CA VAL A 270 12.57 8.02 -16.88
C VAL A 270 13.09 6.63 -16.52
N ILE A 271 13.83 6.53 -15.44
CA ILE A 271 14.28 5.26 -14.84
C ILE A 271 13.45 5.07 -13.56
N ASP A 272 12.54 4.10 -13.56
CA ASP A 272 11.61 3.81 -12.46
C ASP A 272 11.94 2.43 -11.84
N PRO A 273 12.84 2.38 -10.85
CA PRO A 273 13.00 1.23 -9.97
C PRO A 273 11.87 1.18 -8.94
N VAL A 274 11.07 0.10 -8.99
CA VAL A 274 10.03 -0.14 -7.99
C VAL A 274 10.68 -0.76 -6.75
N VAL A 275 10.62 -0.07 -5.61
CA VAL A 275 10.99 -0.67 -4.32
C VAL A 275 9.85 -1.59 -3.88
N ILE A 276 10.04 -2.90 -4.05
CA ILE A 276 9.08 -3.88 -3.53
C ILE A 276 9.45 -4.14 -2.08
N PHE A 277 8.70 -3.49 -1.20
CA PHE A 277 8.53 -4.02 0.14
C PHE A 277 7.68 -5.28 0.06
N CYS A 278 8.08 -6.36 0.74
CA CYS A 278 7.32 -7.59 0.78
C CYS A 278 5.85 -7.31 1.18
N SER A 279 4.95 -7.55 0.22
CA SER A 279 3.51 -7.39 0.41
C SER A 279 3.03 -8.54 1.28
N PHE A 280 2.73 -8.23 2.54
CA PHE A 280 1.90 -9.09 3.36
C PHE A 280 0.46 -8.96 2.86
N SER A 281 -0.39 -9.94 3.16
CA SER A 281 -1.82 -9.89 2.83
C SER A 281 -2.49 -8.58 3.26
N GLY A 282 -1.91 -7.87 4.24
CA GLY A 282 -2.44 -6.71 4.94
C GLY A 282 -3.19 -7.09 6.21
N SER A 283 -3.19 -8.38 6.56
CA SER A 283 -3.86 -8.90 7.74
C SER A 283 -3.15 -8.46 9.02
N SER A 284 -3.92 -7.96 10.00
CA SER A 284 -3.43 -7.67 11.35
C SER A 284 -3.52 -8.87 12.31
N VAL A 285 -3.98 -10.02 11.81
CA VAL A 285 -4.08 -11.29 12.55
C VAL A 285 -3.34 -12.41 11.82
N ASP A 286 -3.04 -13.50 12.54
CA ASP A 286 -2.35 -14.65 11.97
C ASP A 286 -3.12 -15.24 10.79
N THR A 287 -2.39 -15.62 9.76
CA THR A 287 -2.93 -16.22 8.54
C THR A 287 -2.00 -17.29 8.05
N TRP A 288 -2.54 -18.48 7.74
CA TRP A 288 -1.74 -19.55 7.14
C TRP A 288 -2.21 -19.75 5.70
N GLY A 289 -1.29 -19.62 4.74
CA GLY A 289 -1.58 -19.85 3.32
C GLY A 289 -1.68 -21.33 3.00
N PHE A 290 -2.68 -21.72 2.21
CA PHE A 290 -2.93 -23.12 1.86
C PHE A 290 -2.86 -23.35 0.36
N THR A 291 -3.44 -22.45 -0.43
CA THR A 291 -3.64 -22.68 -1.86
C THR A 291 -3.67 -21.35 -2.62
N ALA A 292 -3.35 -21.42 -3.91
CA ALA A 292 -3.38 -20.29 -4.81
C ALA A 292 -3.64 -20.76 -6.24
N THR A 293 -4.20 -19.87 -7.05
CA THR A 293 -4.44 -20.10 -8.49
C THR A 293 -4.46 -18.77 -9.24
N TYR A 294 -4.39 -18.81 -10.56
CA TYR A 294 -4.43 -17.60 -11.39
C TYR A 294 -5.79 -17.44 -12.08
N GLY A 295 -6.21 -16.19 -12.31
CA GLY A 295 -7.35 -15.85 -13.14
C GLY A 295 -6.97 -15.73 -14.62
N PRO A 296 -7.95 -15.76 -15.55
CA PRO A 296 -7.70 -15.62 -16.98
C PRO A 296 -7.12 -14.27 -17.40
N ASP A 297 -7.25 -13.25 -16.55
CA ASP A 297 -6.65 -11.91 -16.67
C ASP A 297 -5.22 -11.84 -16.11
N GLY A 298 -4.67 -12.95 -15.62
CA GLY A 298 -3.37 -13.03 -14.95
C GLY A 298 -3.40 -12.67 -13.47
N SER A 299 -4.56 -12.33 -12.91
CA SER A 299 -4.70 -12.04 -11.47
C SER A 299 -4.34 -13.25 -10.61
N MET A 300 -3.88 -13.03 -9.38
CA MET A 300 -3.58 -14.11 -8.45
C MET A 300 -4.67 -14.21 -7.40
N TYR A 301 -5.26 -15.39 -7.24
CA TYR A 301 -6.08 -15.73 -6.09
C TYR A 301 -5.24 -16.52 -5.08
N SER A 302 -5.36 -16.19 -3.81
CA SER A 302 -4.79 -16.96 -2.71
C SER A 302 -5.85 -17.24 -1.65
N GLY A 303 -5.81 -18.44 -1.10
CA GLY A 303 -6.69 -18.93 -0.06
C GLY A 303 -5.88 -19.46 1.11
N GLY A 304 -6.32 -19.13 2.30
CA GLY A 304 -5.73 -19.60 3.55
C GLY A 304 -6.75 -19.60 4.67
N ILE A 305 -6.28 -19.88 5.87
CA ILE A 305 -7.07 -19.73 7.10
C ILE A 305 -6.67 -18.45 7.81
N VAL A 306 -7.63 -17.80 8.46
CA VAL A 306 -7.43 -16.54 9.20
C VAL A 306 -7.92 -16.69 10.63
N PHE A 307 -7.08 -16.33 11.59
CA PHE A 307 -7.38 -16.46 13.02
C PHE A 307 -7.93 -15.16 13.60
N GLY A 308 -9.25 -14.96 13.48
CA GLY A 308 -9.94 -13.83 14.10
C GLY A 308 -10.15 -12.62 13.17
N SER A 309 -10.49 -11.48 13.80
CA SER A 309 -10.79 -10.24 13.10
C SER A 309 -9.53 -9.42 12.81
N GLY A 310 -9.15 -9.34 11.53
CA GLY A 310 -8.04 -8.49 11.07
C GLY A 310 -7.62 -8.67 9.62
N PHE A 311 -8.25 -9.59 8.89
CA PHE A 311 -8.07 -9.73 7.45
C PHE A 311 -8.53 -8.47 6.72
N PRO A 312 -7.81 -8.04 5.66
CA PRO A 312 -8.06 -6.78 5.00
C PRO A 312 -9.14 -6.95 3.94
N VAL A 313 -10.35 -7.26 4.38
CA VAL A 313 -11.52 -7.45 3.52
C VAL A 313 -11.84 -6.21 2.69
N SER A 314 -12.37 -6.40 1.50
CA SER A 314 -12.84 -5.30 0.66
C SER A 314 -14.18 -4.76 1.18
N PRO A 315 -14.42 -3.44 1.12
CA PRO A 315 -15.75 -2.88 1.37
C PRO A 315 -16.79 -3.54 0.45
N GLY A 316 -17.90 -4.04 1.04
CA GLY A 316 -18.93 -4.75 0.30
C GLY A 316 -18.56 -6.17 -0.15
N ALA A 317 -17.47 -6.74 0.35
CA ALA A 317 -17.14 -8.15 0.14
C ALA A 317 -18.24 -9.08 0.67
N TYR A 318 -18.24 -10.33 0.18
CA TYR A 318 -19.22 -11.35 0.55
C TYR A 318 -19.39 -11.47 2.07
N GLN A 319 -18.28 -11.61 2.78
CA GLN A 319 -18.25 -11.62 4.24
C GLN A 319 -17.09 -10.73 4.72
N THR A 320 -17.45 -9.68 5.44
CA THR A 320 -16.52 -8.65 5.93
C THR A 320 -16.14 -8.84 7.39
N THR A 321 -16.78 -9.78 8.08
CA THR A 321 -16.56 -10.06 9.49
C THR A 321 -16.16 -11.52 9.66
N PHE A 322 -15.21 -11.76 10.55
CA PHE A 322 -14.85 -13.10 10.98
C PHE A 322 -16.03 -13.73 11.73
N SER A 323 -16.43 -14.94 11.34
CA SER A 323 -17.60 -15.61 11.92
C SER A 323 -17.23 -16.68 12.95
N GLY A 324 -15.99 -17.19 12.94
CA GLY A 324 -15.51 -18.13 13.94
C GLY A 324 -15.75 -17.66 15.38
N GLY A 325 -16.27 -18.54 16.21
CA GLY A 325 -16.79 -18.19 17.54
C GLY A 325 -15.74 -18.01 18.65
N SER A 326 -14.45 -18.29 18.41
CA SER A 326 -13.40 -18.19 19.43
C SER A 326 -12.03 -17.77 18.89
N ASN A 327 -11.11 -17.37 19.77
CA ASN A 327 -9.72 -17.03 19.42
C ASN A 327 -8.90 -18.23 18.90
N SER A 328 -9.46 -19.45 18.96
CA SER A 328 -8.84 -20.68 18.48
C SER A 328 -9.52 -21.25 17.23
N THR A 329 -10.55 -20.58 16.70
CA THR A 329 -11.21 -20.96 15.44
C THR A 329 -10.66 -20.15 14.27
N TRP A 330 -10.90 -20.61 13.05
CA TRP A 330 -10.43 -19.93 11.84
C TRP A 330 -11.43 -20.02 10.68
N ASP A 331 -11.54 -18.93 9.92
CA ASP A 331 -12.36 -18.82 8.71
C ASP A 331 -11.42 -18.92 7.49
N ILE A 332 -11.97 -19.23 6.32
CA ILE A 332 -11.24 -19.08 5.06
C ILE A 332 -11.04 -17.58 4.78
N GLY A 333 -9.81 -17.18 4.48
CA GLY A 333 -9.50 -15.89 3.86
C GLY A 333 -9.22 -16.08 2.39
N ILE A 334 -9.97 -15.39 1.53
CA ILE A 334 -9.69 -15.31 0.08
C ILE A 334 -9.21 -13.92 -0.26
N ILE A 335 -8.10 -13.83 -0.98
CA ILE A 335 -7.57 -12.57 -1.53
C ILE A 335 -7.30 -12.72 -3.03
N LYS A 336 -7.69 -11.71 -3.80
CA LYS A 336 -7.38 -11.55 -5.22
C LYS A 336 -6.44 -10.36 -5.37
N LEU A 337 -5.28 -10.59 -5.97
CA LEU A 337 -4.31 -9.57 -6.32
C LEU A 337 -4.32 -9.32 -7.84
N SER A 338 -3.94 -8.12 -8.25
CA SER A 338 -3.70 -7.79 -9.66
C SER A 338 -2.59 -8.65 -10.27
N PRO A 339 -2.50 -8.75 -11.62
CA PRO A 339 -1.53 -9.63 -12.28
C PRO A 339 -0.06 -9.37 -11.94
N ASN A 340 0.24 -8.11 -11.60
CA ASN A 340 1.56 -7.68 -11.14
C ASN A 340 1.73 -7.79 -9.61
N GLY A 341 0.76 -8.36 -8.89
CA GLY A 341 0.76 -8.53 -7.43
C GLY A 341 0.61 -7.23 -6.63
N SER A 342 0.40 -6.08 -7.29
CA SER A 342 0.50 -4.78 -6.64
C SER A 342 -0.78 -4.32 -5.93
N ASN A 343 -1.95 -4.70 -6.43
CA ASN A 343 -3.22 -4.23 -5.88
C ASN A 343 -4.03 -5.39 -5.34
N ARG A 344 -4.55 -5.24 -4.14
CA ARG A 344 -5.66 -6.07 -3.67
C ARG A 344 -6.93 -5.69 -4.42
N ILE A 345 -7.32 -6.51 -5.38
CA ILE A 345 -8.57 -6.34 -6.14
C ILE A 345 -9.76 -6.69 -5.24
N TYR A 346 -9.65 -7.78 -4.48
CA TYR A 346 -10.73 -8.30 -3.66
C TYR A 346 -10.19 -9.06 -2.46
N ALA A 347 -10.87 -8.98 -1.31
CA ALA A 347 -10.63 -9.88 -0.19
C ALA A 347 -11.90 -10.09 0.63
N THR A 348 -12.09 -11.31 1.14
CA THR A 348 -13.26 -11.70 1.94
C THR A 348 -12.90 -12.78 2.93
N TYR A 349 -13.65 -12.86 4.02
CA TYR A 349 -13.79 -14.11 4.77
C TYR A 349 -14.77 -15.04 4.07
N ILE A 350 -14.72 -16.33 4.41
CA ILE A 350 -15.77 -17.32 4.15
C ILE A 350 -15.76 -18.27 5.34
N GLY A 351 -16.79 -18.21 6.18
CA GLY A 351 -16.83 -19.03 7.39
C GLY A 351 -18.12 -18.97 8.18
N GLY A 352 -18.27 -19.94 9.09
CA GLY A 352 -19.37 -20.07 10.03
C GLY A 352 -18.87 -19.95 11.48
N ALA A 353 -19.57 -20.56 12.43
CA ALA A 353 -19.22 -20.50 13.85
C ALA A 353 -18.04 -21.41 14.25
N GLY A 354 -17.67 -22.35 13.38
CA GLY A 354 -16.61 -23.33 13.54
C GLY A 354 -15.36 -23.01 12.72
N ASP A 355 -14.71 -24.05 12.20
CA ASP A 355 -13.45 -23.99 11.47
C ASP A 355 -13.65 -24.28 9.99
N GLU A 356 -13.10 -23.41 9.15
CA GLU A 356 -13.11 -23.54 7.70
C GLU A 356 -11.70 -23.52 7.12
N GLN A 357 -11.44 -24.44 6.19
CA GLN A 357 -10.13 -24.53 5.56
C GLN A 357 -10.25 -24.69 4.05
N PRO A 358 -9.55 -23.87 3.26
CA PRO A 358 -9.49 -24.08 1.82
C PRO A 358 -8.41 -25.14 1.53
N HIS A 359 -8.74 -26.13 0.73
CA HIS A 359 -7.78 -27.14 0.26
C HIS A 359 -7.26 -26.79 -1.14
N SER A 360 -8.14 -26.36 -2.05
CA SER A 360 -7.78 -26.03 -3.42
C SER A 360 -8.61 -24.90 -3.98
N LEU A 361 -7.99 -24.11 -4.86
CA LEU A 361 -8.63 -23.08 -5.66
C LEU A 361 -8.46 -23.41 -7.14
N VAL A 362 -9.54 -23.29 -7.90
CA VAL A 362 -9.48 -23.30 -9.36
C VAL A 362 -10.33 -22.18 -9.91
N VAL A 363 -9.86 -21.53 -10.97
CA VAL A 363 -10.62 -20.51 -11.70
C VAL A 363 -11.03 -21.09 -13.04
N ASP A 364 -12.31 -20.96 -13.38
CA ASP A 364 -12.82 -21.38 -14.68
C ASP A 364 -12.47 -20.38 -15.79
N PRO A 365 -12.66 -20.72 -17.08
CA PRO A 365 -12.37 -19.80 -18.19
C PRO A 365 -13.19 -18.50 -18.18
N GLN A 366 -14.29 -18.45 -17.42
CA GLN A 366 -15.13 -17.26 -17.26
C GLN A 366 -14.66 -16.37 -16.11
N GLY A 367 -13.65 -16.79 -15.35
CA GLY A 367 -13.07 -16.04 -14.23
C GLY A 367 -13.77 -16.29 -12.88
N ASN A 368 -14.63 -17.30 -12.78
CA ASN A 368 -15.26 -17.66 -11.51
C ASN A 368 -14.29 -18.47 -10.65
N LEU A 369 -14.14 -18.06 -9.38
CA LEU A 369 -13.34 -18.80 -8.40
C LEU A 369 -14.15 -19.93 -7.80
N ILE A 370 -13.66 -21.16 -7.93
CA ILE A 370 -14.18 -22.36 -7.28
C ILE A 370 -13.24 -22.70 -6.12
N ILE A 371 -13.83 -22.85 -4.93
CA ILE A 371 -13.12 -23.13 -3.69
C ILE A 371 -13.50 -24.55 -3.26
N ALA A 372 -12.52 -25.44 -3.21
CA ALA A 372 -12.68 -26.75 -2.57
C ALA A 372 -12.05 -26.69 -1.18
N GLY A 373 -12.78 -27.14 -0.17
CA GLY A 373 -12.35 -27.05 1.21
C GLY A 373 -13.30 -27.82 2.12
N ARG A 374 -13.09 -27.66 3.42
CA ARG A 374 -13.87 -28.31 4.46
C ARG A 374 -14.34 -27.30 5.49
N SER A 375 -15.49 -27.57 6.09
CA SER A 375 -16.06 -26.81 7.18
C SER A 375 -16.60 -27.79 8.23
N ASN A 376 -16.42 -27.46 9.50
CA ASN A 376 -17.17 -28.13 10.58
C ASN A 376 -18.35 -27.29 11.10
N SER A 377 -18.59 -26.11 10.51
CA SER A 377 -19.66 -25.21 10.91
C SER A 377 -21.03 -25.75 10.54
N SER A 378 -21.94 -25.76 11.51
CA SER A 378 -23.36 -26.05 11.28
C SER A 378 -24.09 -24.90 10.56
N ASN A 379 -23.48 -23.73 10.48
CA ASN A 379 -24.00 -22.52 9.87
C ASN A 379 -23.07 -21.98 8.76
N TYR A 380 -22.36 -22.86 8.04
CA TYR A 380 -21.50 -22.45 6.93
C TYR A 380 -22.31 -21.66 5.88
N PRO A 381 -21.77 -20.56 5.31
CA PRO A 381 -22.50 -19.72 4.37
C PRO A 381 -22.92 -20.49 3.11
N VAL A 382 -24.23 -20.55 2.85
CA VAL A 382 -24.81 -21.18 1.65
C VAL A 382 -25.64 -20.18 0.86
N LEU A 383 -25.63 -20.28 -0.47
CA LEU A 383 -26.36 -19.38 -1.36
C LEU A 383 -27.89 -19.48 -1.18
N ASN A 384 -28.40 -20.68 -0.91
CA ASN A 384 -29.83 -20.94 -0.69
C ASN A 384 -30.02 -21.89 0.51
N PRO A 385 -30.99 -21.64 1.41
CA PRO A 385 -31.41 -22.63 2.40
C PRO A 385 -31.84 -23.92 1.70
N GLY A 386 -31.12 -25.02 1.92
CA GLY A 386 -31.36 -26.32 1.25
C GLY A 386 -30.46 -26.65 0.06
N GLY A 387 -29.50 -25.77 -0.29
CA GLY A 387 -28.45 -26.07 -1.28
C GLY A 387 -27.32 -26.97 -0.75
N GLN A 388 -27.39 -27.34 0.53
CA GLN A 388 -26.43 -28.24 1.17
C GLN A 388 -26.72 -29.69 0.76
N VAL A 389 -25.68 -30.39 0.29
CA VAL A 389 -25.73 -31.83 0.05
C VAL A 389 -24.97 -32.52 1.19
N GLY A 390 -25.63 -33.41 1.92
CA GLY A 390 -25.04 -34.14 3.06
C GLY A 390 -25.36 -33.56 4.43
N VAL A 391 -24.70 -34.10 5.47
CA VAL A 391 -25.06 -33.86 6.88
C VAL A 391 -24.78 -32.43 7.38
N GLY A 392 -23.89 -31.69 6.72
CA GLY A 392 -23.55 -30.30 7.07
C GLY A 392 -22.62 -30.22 8.26
N GLY A 393 -21.34 -29.98 7.98
CA GLY A 393 -20.30 -29.98 9.00
C GLY A 393 -19.89 -31.40 9.42
N GLY A 394 -18.92 -31.46 10.34
CA GLY A 394 -18.13 -32.66 10.63
C GLY A 394 -17.11 -32.89 9.53
N PHE A 395 -15.82 -32.64 9.81
CA PHE A 395 -14.77 -32.63 8.80
C PHE A 395 -14.78 -33.91 7.93
N ASP A 396 -15.01 -33.73 6.62
CA ASP A 396 -14.61 -34.63 5.53
C ASP A 396 -13.45 -33.96 4.78
#